data_AF-A0A1D7U039-F1
#
_entry.id   AF-A0A1D7U039-F1
#
_cell.length_a   1.000
_cell.length_b   1.000
_cell.length_c   1.000
_cell.angle_alpha   90.00
_cell.angle_beta   90.00
_cell.angle_gamma   90.00
#
_symmetry.space_group_name_H-M   'P 1'
#
loop_
_entity.id
_entity.type
_entity.pdbx_description
1 polymer ?
#
loop_
_entity_poly.entity_id
_entity_poly.type
_entity_poly.pdbx_seq_one_letter_code
_entity_poly.pdbx_strand_id
1 'polypeptide(L)'
;MPWPPDNPPLVYSHLAGREVSTWSEEWKHECEIAYLLELPPPARNAMLDGVTGSADRDARGIKGVRGEAAVAALRAEIQRLSEIRKRG
;
A
#
# COMPACT_ATOMS: atom_id res chain seq x y z
N MET A 1 2.46 -26.54 14.30
CA MET A 1 2.74 -25.18 14.85
C MET A 1 1.46 -24.38 14.74
N PRO A 2 0.94 -23.77 15.82
CA PRO A 2 -0.16 -22.83 15.70
C PRO A 2 0.31 -21.59 14.94
N TRP A 3 -0.55 -21.06 14.09
CA TRP A 3 -0.32 -19.86 13.28
C TRP A 3 -1.34 -18.80 13.71
N PRO A 4 -0.91 -17.57 14.02
CA PRO A 4 0.47 -17.03 14.02
C PRO A 4 1.32 -17.48 15.24
N PRO A 5 2.67 -17.38 15.18
CA PRO A 5 3.58 -17.71 16.28
C PRO A 5 3.45 -16.69 17.42
N ASP A 6 3.79 -17.11 18.63
CA ASP A 6 3.63 -16.32 19.87
C ASP A 6 4.48 -15.03 19.90
N ASN A 7 5.55 -14.94 19.11
CA ASN A 7 6.42 -13.77 19.02
C ASN A 7 6.83 -13.48 17.56
N PRO A 8 5.96 -12.86 16.75
CA PRO A 8 6.31 -12.51 15.38
C PRO A 8 7.34 -11.36 15.38
N PRO A 9 8.27 -11.31 14.39
CA PRO A 9 9.24 -10.23 14.29
C PRO A 9 8.55 -8.86 14.26
N LEU A 10 9.12 -7.89 14.97
CA LEU A 10 8.65 -6.50 15.02
C LEU A 10 9.45 -5.62 14.07
N VAL A 11 8.81 -4.57 13.55
CA VAL A 11 9.43 -3.55 12.71
C VAL A 11 8.80 -2.19 13.02
N TYR A 12 9.58 -1.11 12.92
CA TYR A 12 9.05 0.24 13.06
C TYR A 12 8.26 0.62 11.80
N SER A 13 6.96 0.87 11.95
CA SER A 13 6.08 1.36 10.88
C SER A 13 6.09 2.89 10.89
N HIS A 14 6.45 3.49 9.76
CA HIS A 14 6.45 4.95 9.61
C HIS A 14 5.03 5.53 9.59
N LEU A 15 4.06 4.82 9.01
CA LEU A 15 2.67 5.27 8.96
C LEU A 15 1.99 5.17 10.33
N ALA A 16 2.29 4.13 11.10
CA ALA A 16 1.76 3.93 12.46
C ALA A 16 2.55 4.71 13.54
N GLY A 17 3.80 5.09 13.27
CA GLY A 17 4.66 5.80 14.21
C GLY A 17 5.12 4.97 15.42
N ARG A 18 5.02 3.64 15.33
CA ARG A 18 5.36 2.68 16.40
C ARG A 18 5.85 1.36 15.83
N GLU A 19 6.39 0.51 16.69
CA GLU A 19 6.65 -0.89 16.34
C GLU A 19 5.33 -1.63 16.09
N VAL A 20 5.31 -2.39 15.00
CA VAL A 20 4.22 -3.26 14.58
C VAL A 20 4.77 -4.64 14.30
N SER A 21 3.92 -5.66 14.43
CA SER A 21 4.27 -7.00 13.98
C SER A 21 4.38 -7.03 12.46
N THR A 22 5.39 -7.73 11.94
CA THR A 22 5.52 -8.01 10.49
C THR A 22 4.35 -8.83 9.91
N TRP A 23 3.42 -9.28 10.76
CA TRP A 23 2.26 -10.08 10.40
C TRP A 23 0.94 -9.32 10.61
N SER A 24 1.03 -8.06 11.05
CA SER A 24 -0.12 -7.19 11.24
C SER A 24 -0.66 -6.65 9.92
N GLU A 25 -1.95 -6.33 9.87
CA GLU A 25 -2.51 -5.63 8.71
C GLU A 25 -1.91 -4.23 8.57
N GLU A 26 -1.49 -3.58 9.67
CA GLU A 26 -0.74 -2.32 9.60
C GLU A 26 0.56 -2.45 8.82
N TRP A 27 1.33 -3.51 9.05
CA TRP A 27 2.59 -3.73 8.33
C TRP A 27 2.34 -4.07 6.86
N LYS A 28 1.40 -4.97 6.59
CA LYS A 28 1.00 -5.32 5.22
C LYS A 28 0.53 -4.10 4.44
N HIS A 29 -0.22 -3.22 5.08
CA HIS A 29 -0.69 -1.96 4.50
C HIS A 29 0.49 -1.02 4.19
N GLU A 30 1.41 -0.82 5.13
CA GLU A 30 2.59 0.01 4.86
C GLU A 30 3.48 -0.56 3.73
N CYS A 31 3.62 -1.89 3.64
CA CYS A 31 4.28 -2.54 2.52
C CYS A 31 3.60 -2.24 1.17
N GLU A 32 2.26 -2.28 1.12
CA GLU A 32 1.50 -1.89 -0.08
C GLU A 32 1.75 -0.43 -0.47
N ILE A 33 1.69 0.49 0.50
CA ILE A 33 1.96 1.92 0.27
C ILE A 33 3.41 2.16 -0.18
N ALA A 34 4.38 1.50 0.44
CA ALA A 34 5.79 1.59 0.09
C ALA A 34 6.05 1.11 -1.34
N TYR A 35 5.50 -0.05 -1.70
CA TYR A 35 5.57 -0.58 -3.07
C TYR A 35 4.99 0.40 -4.09
N LEU A 36 3.78 0.93 -3.82
CA LEU A 36 3.14 1.90 -4.72
C LEU A 36 3.94 3.20 -4.83
N LEU A 37 4.59 3.65 -3.76
CA LEU A 37 5.42 4.85 -3.76
C LEU A 37 6.69 4.70 -4.63
N GLU A 38 7.24 3.48 -4.71
CA GLU A 38 8.45 3.17 -5.47
C GLU A 38 8.21 3.01 -6.97
N LEU A 39 6.96 2.79 -7.39
CA LEU A 39 6.60 2.74 -8.81
C LEU A 39 6.76 4.11 -9.49
N PRO A 40 7.24 4.15 -10.75
CA PRO A 40 7.18 5.36 -11.56
C PRO A 40 5.73 5.91 -11.63
N PRO A 41 5.52 7.24 -11.67
CA PRO A 41 4.19 7.83 -11.68
C PRO A 41 3.20 7.24 -12.71
N PRO A 42 3.58 6.96 -13.98
CA PRO A 42 2.63 6.36 -14.93
C PRO A 42 2.26 4.92 -14.55
N ALA A 43 3.21 4.11 -14.08
CA ALA A 43 2.96 2.73 -13.64
C ALA A 43 2.08 2.69 -12.38
N ARG A 44 2.32 3.60 -11.43
CA ARG A 44 1.51 3.75 -10.23
C ARG A 44 0.06 4.13 -10.56
N ASN A 45 -0.14 5.09 -11.47
CA ASN A 45 -1.48 5.49 -11.88
C ASN A 45 -2.20 4.35 -12.61
N ALA A 46 -1.52 3.61 -13.49
CA ALA A 46 -2.11 2.43 -14.13
C ALA A 46 -2.51 1.35 -13.10
N MET A 47 -1.69 1.12 -12.07
CA MET A 47 -2.00 0.18 -10.99
C MET A 47 -3.21 0.64 -10.16
N LEU A 48 -3.29 1.94 -9.84
CA LEU A 48 -4.37 2.50 -9.04
C LEU A 48 -5.68 2.59 -9.82
N ASP A 49 -5.67 3.19 -11.01
CA ASP A 49 -6.88 3.54 -11.76
C ASP A 49 -7.29 2.47 -12.79
N GLY A 50 -6.36 1.59 -13.17
CA GLY A 50 -6.50 0.67 -14.28
C GLY A 50 -6.04 1.28 -15.62
N VAL A 51 -6.00 0.45 -16.66
CA VAL A 51 -5.67 0.88 -18.03
C VAL A 51 -6.95 1.09 -18.82
N THR A 52 -7.25 2.34 -19.14
CA THR A 52 -8.42 2.72 -19.94
C THR A 52 -8.38 2.03 -21.31
N GLY A 53 -9.48 1.37 -21.69
CA GLY A 53 -9.62 0.71 -22.99
C GLY A 53 -9.19 -0.75 -23.03
N SER A 54 -8.68 -1.31 -21.93
CA SER A 54 -8.46 -2.75 -21.82
C SER A 54 -9.77 -3.47 -21.47
N ALA A 55 -10.06 -4.56 -22.20
CA ALA A 55 -11.16 -5.47 -21.89
C ALA A 55 -10.78 -6.50 -20.81
N ASP A 56 -9.50 -6.54 -20.41
CA ASP A 56 -9.00 -7.52 -19.45
C ASP A 56 -9.46 -7.18 -18.04
N ARG A 57 -9.96 -8.19 -17.34
CA ARG A 57 -10.36 -8.08 -15.92
C ARG A 57 -9.19 -7.61 -15.04
N ASP A 58 -7.98 -7.99 -15.41
CA ASP A 58 -6.75 -7.67 -14.67
C ASP A 58 -6.29 -6.22 -14.92
N ALA A 59 -6.80 -5.56 -15.97
CA ALA A 59 -6.50 -4.17 -16.29
C ALA A 59 -7.39 -3.16 -15.55
N ARG A 60 -8.28 -3.62 -14.66
CA ARG A 60 -9.20 -2.77 -13.88
C ARG A 60 -8.50 -1.95 -12.79
N GLY A 61 -7.26 -2.27 -12.46
CA GLY A 61 -6.51 -1.66 -11.37
C GLY A 61 -7.17 -1.83 -10.00
N ILE A 62 -6.61 -1.19 -8.98
CA ILE A 62 -7.15 -1.21 -7.62
C ILE A 62 -8.54 -0.56 -7.58
N LYS A 63 -8.77 0.49 -8.38
CA LYS A 63 -10.07 1.18 -8.49
C LYS A 63 -11.20 0.24 -8.85
N GLY A 64 -11.00 -0.65 -9.84
CA GLY A 64 -12.06 -1.57 -10.25
C GLY A 64 -12.27 -2.77 -9.34
N VAL A 65 -11.41 -3.00 -8.34
CA VAL A 65 -11.55 -4.08 -7.34
C VAL A 65 -12.00 -3.53 -5.98
N ARG A 66 -11.40 -2.43 -5.51
CA ARG A 66 -11.60 -1.85 -4.17
C ARG A 66 -12.40 -0.54 -4.19
N GLY A 67 -12.67 0.03 -5.37
CA GLY A 67 -13.45 1.25 -5.54
C GLY A 67 -12.64 2.54 -5.45
N GLU A 68 -13.29 3.65 -5.81
CA GLU A 68 -12.67 4.99 -5.85
C GLU A 68 -12.21 5.49 -4.49
N ALA A 69 -13.02 5.26 -3.44
CA ALA A 69 -12.69 5.69 -2.09
C ALA A 69 -11.39 5.04 -1.58
N ALA A 70 -11.18 3.76 -1.89
CA ALA A 70 -9.95 3.05 -1.53
C ALA A 70 -8.74 3.66 -2.25
N VAL A 71 -8.87 3.97 -3.55
CA VAL A 71 -7.78 4.61 -4.30
C VAL A 71 -7.47 6.02 -3.77
N ALA A 72 -8.49 6.79 -3.38
CA ALA A 72 -8.29 8.10 -2.78
C ALA A 72 -7.51 7.99 -1.45
N ALA A 73 -7.86 7.01 -0.61
CA ALA A 73 -7.12 6.73 0.63
C ALA A 73 -5.67 6.34 0.35
N LEU A 74 -5.42 5.42 -0.58
CA LEU A 74 -4.07 5.00 -0.97
C LEU A 74 -3.24 6.19 -1.45
N ARG A 75 -3.79 7.09 -2.26
CA ARG A 75 -3.08 8.29 -2.73
C ARG A 75 -2.68 9.22 -1.59
N ALA A 76 -3.58 9.45 -0.63
CA ALA A 76 -3.29 10.27 0.54
C ALA A 76 -2.18 9.65 1.40
N GLU A 77 -2.19 8.33 1.57
CA GLU A 77 -1.18 7.62 2.36
C GLU A 77 0.17 7.53 1.66
N ILE A 78 0.20 7.35 0.33
CA ILE A 78 1.42 7.46 -0.49
C ILE A 78 2.06 8.84 -0.32
N GLN A 79 1.24 9.91 -0.36
CA GLN A 79 1.72 11.27 -0.11
C GLN A 79 2.28 11.39 1.31
N ARG A 80 1.55 10.93 2.32
CA ARG A 80 1.99 10.96 3.73
C ARG A 80 3.31 10.23 3.94
N LEU A 81 3.46 9.02 3.40
CA LEU A 81 4.71 8.25 3.50
C LEU A 81 5.87 8.97 2.80
N SER A 82 5.62 9.56 1.62
CA SER A 82 6.62 10.36 0.90
C SER A 82 7.11 11.55 1.73
N GLU A 83 6.19 12.25 2.40
CA GLU A 83 6.54 13.38 3.26
C GLU A 83 7.33 12.95 4.50
N ILE A 84 6.97 11.82 5.13
CA ILE A 84 7.72 11.26 6.26
C ILE A 84 9.15 10.90 5.82
N ARG A 85 9.31 10.18 4.70
CA ARG A 85 10.62 9.78 4.16
C ARG A 85 11.50 10.95 3.72
N LYS A 86 10.93 12.12 3.43
CA LYS A 86 11.69 13.34 3.10
C LYS A 86 12.17 14.12 4.34
N ARG A 87 11.55 13.88 5.50
CA ARG A 87 11.84 14.59 6.75
C ARG A 87 12.82 13.84 7.66
N GLY A 88 12.87 12.52 7.54
CA GLY A 88 13.90 11.67 8.17
C GLY A 88 15.15 11.60 7.33
#